data_AF-A0A4U4DXJ1-F1
#
_entry.id   AF-A0A4U4DXJ1-F1
#
_cell.length_a   1.000
_cell.length_b   1.000
_cell.length_c   1.000
_cell.angle_alpha   90.00
_cell.angle_beta   90.00
_cell.angle_gamma   90.00
#
_symmetry.space_group_name_H-M   'P 1'
#
loop_
_entity.id
_entity.type
_entity.pdbx_description
1 polymer ?
#
loop_
_entity_poly.entity_id
_entity_poly.type
_entity_poly.pdbx_seq_one_letter_code
_entity_poly.pdbx_strand_id
1 'polypeptide(L)' 'LFLVDLGGGTPFFQSNTLFEEHKDKWAIVSGLNLPLLIEAYASRFSMESAHEIAAQFIETAKEGVKVKPEELEPQAA' A
#
# COMPACT_ATOMS: atom_id res chain seq x y z
N LEU A 1 -8.88 3.12 -4.71
CA LEU A 1 -7.61 2.77 -4.05
C LEU A 1 -6.60 3.86 -4.38
N PHE A 2 -6.11 4.57 -3.38
CA PHE A 2 -5.01 5.51 -3.53
C PHE A 2 -3.73 4.83 -3.09
N LEU A 3 -2.71 4.92 -3.95
CA LEU A 3 -1.35 4.53 -3.63
C LEU A 3 -0.53 5.80 -3.53
N VAL A 4 -0.01 6.09 -2.35
CA VAL A 4 0.74 7.31 -2.07
C VAL A 4 2.13 6.98 -1.52
N ASP A 5 3.06 7.91 -1.71
CA ASP A 5 4.45 7.75 -1.32
C ASP A 5 4.61 7.72 0.22
N LEU A 6 4.09 8.72 0.93
CA LEU A 6 4.29 8.89 2.37
C LEU A 6 2.97 8.90 3.14
N GLY A 7 3.01 8.48 4.41
CA GLY A 7 1.87 8.52 5.34
C GLY A 7 1.54 9.92 5.87
N GLY A 8 1.85 10.94 5.08
CA GLY A 8 1.75 12.36 5.41
C GLY A 8 2.19 13.22 4.22
N GLY A 9 2.04 14.53 4.34
CA GLY A 9 2.32 15.47 3.26
C GLY A 9 1.13 15.69 2.32
N THR A 10 1.32 16.54 1.32
CA THR A 10 0.21 17.05 0.48
C THR A 10 -0.56 15.94 -0.23
N PRO A 11 0.07 14.95 -0.90
CA PRO A 11 -0.67 13.89 -1.57
C PRO A 11 -1.54 13.06 -0.62
N PHE A 12 -1.01 12.69 0.55
CA PHE A 12 -1.75 11.93 1.56
C PHE A 12 -2.94 12.74 2.09
N PHE A 13 -2.72 13.99 2.51
CA PHE A 13 -3.79 14.81 3.08
C PHE A 13 -4.89 15.14 2.08
N GLN A 14 -4.54 15.47 0.83
CA GLN A 14 -5.54 15.71 -0.22
C GLN A 14 -6.34 14.44 -0.55
N SER A 15 -5.66 13.28 -0.64
CA SER A 15 -6.33 12.00 -0.83
C SER A 15 -7.25 11.66 0.35
N ASN A 16 -6.81 11.97 1.58
CA ASN A 16 -7.59 11.74 2.79
C ASN A 16 -8.89 12.55 2.79
N THR A 17 -8.86 13.82 2.39
CA THR A 17 -10.07 14.64 2.25
C THR A 17 -11.09 13.97 1.34
N LEU A 18 -10.67 13.44 0.19
CA LEU A 18 -11.59 12.76 -0.74
C LEU A 18 -12.03 11.38 -0.22
N PHE A 19 -11.13 10.66 0.47
CA PHE A 19 -11.46 9.38 1.11
C PHE A 19 -12.54 9.53 2.18
N GLU A 20 -12.55 10.63 2.94
CA GLU A 20 -13.54 10.86 3.99
C GLU A 20 -14.99 10.85 3.47
N GLU A 21 -15.21 11.24 2.22
CA GLU A 21 -16.53 11.24 1.55
C GLU A 21 -16.94 9.85 1.01
N HIS A 22 -16.00 8.91 0.94
CA HIS A 22 -16.16 7.61 0.26
C HIS A 22 -15.56 6.43 1.04
N LYS A 23 -15.51 6.53 2.38
CA LYS A 23 -14.86 5.52 3.26
C LYS A 23 -15.39 4.10 3.11
N ASP A 24 -16.62 3.94 2.64
CA ASP A 24 -17.25 2.66 2.38
C ASP A 24 -16.65 1.92 1.17
N LYS A 25 -15.99 2.65 0.26
CA LYS A 25 -15.46 2.10 -1.00
C LYS A 25 -13.98 2.34 -1.22
N TRP A 26 -13.45 3.43 -0.70
CA TRP A 26 -12.09 3.88 -0.99
C TRP A 26 -11.14 3.44 0.11
N ALA A 27 -9.86 3.30 -0.24
CA ALA A 27 -8.79 2.98 0.69
C ALA A 27 -7.54 3.76 0.27
N ILE A 28 -6.71 4.14 1.24
CA ILE A 28 -5.42 4.81 1.03
C ILE A 28 -4.32 3.91 1.59
N VAL A 29 -3.31 3.61 0.78
CA VAL A 29 -2.10 2.90 1.20
C VAL A 29 -0.90 3.78 0.92
N SER A 30 -0.16 4.12 1.97
CA SER A 30 1.10 4.87 1.90
C SER A 30 2.31 3.94 1.88
N GLY A 31 3.48 4.45 1.47
CA GLY A 31 4.71 3.65 1.36
C GLY A 31 4.82 2.95 0.01
N LEU A 32 4.31 3.58 -1.04
CA LEU A 32 4.32 3.03 -2.39
C LEU A 32 5.72 2.55 -2.81
N ASN A 33 5.81 1.28 -3.18
CA ASN A 33 6.97 0.66 -3.82
C ASN A 33 6.55 -0.16 -5.04
N LEU A 34 7.53 -0.60 -5.84
CA LEU A 34 7.26 -1.31 -7.09
C LEU A 34 6.54 -2.66 -6.88
N PRO A 35 6.91 -3.52 -5.90
CA PRO A 35 6.16 -4.73 -5.58
C PRO A 35 4.68 -4.48 -5.31
N LEU A 36 4.37 -3.45 -4.51
CA LEU A 36 2.99 -3.07 -4.19
C LEU A 36 2.23 -2.61 -5.43
N LEU A 37 2.85 -1.85 -6.35
CA LEU A 37 2.20 -1.45 -7.61
C LEU A 37 1.91 -2.63 -8.54
N ILE A 38 2.84 -3.59 -8.63
CA ILE A 38 2.66 -4.82 -9.41
C ILE A 38 1.51 -5.63 -8.84
N GLU A 39 1.48 -5.83 -7.52
CA GLU A 39 0.39 -6.54 -6.84
C GLU A 39 -0.94 -5.84 -7.10
N ALA A 40 -1.02 -4.53 -6.88
CA ALA A 40 -2.21 -3.75 -7.17
C ALA A 40 -2.76 -3.95 -8.58
N TYR A 41 -1.87 -4.07 -9.57
CA TYR A 41 -2.25 -4.34 -10.95
C TYR A 41 -2.71 -5.77 -11.19
N ALA A 42 -2.10 -6.76 -10.52
CA ALA A 42 -2.50 -8.16 -10.58
C ALA A 42 -3.85 -8.41 -9.88
N SER A 43 -4.05 -7.87 -8.67
CA SER A 43 -5.26 -8.11 -7.87
C SER A 43 -6.53 -7.58 -8.54
N ARG A 44 -6.44 -6.60 -9.44
CA ARG A 44 -7.58 -6.08 -10.22
C ARG A 44 -8.24 -7.11 -11.14
N PHE A 45 -7.59 -8.24 -11.40
CA PHE A 45 -8.18 -9.30 -12.22
C PHE A 45 -9.02 -10.30 -11.41
N SER A 46 -8.92 -10.28 -10.08
CA SER A 46 -9.57 -11.26 -9.19
C SER A 46 -10.31 -10.65 -8.00
N MET A 47 -10.17 -9.35 -7.75
CA MET A 47 -10.79 -8.63 -6.64
C MET A 47 -11.65 -7.47 -7.13
N GLU A 48 -12.76 -7.25 -6.44
CA GLU A 48 -13.80 -6.32 -6.88
C GLU A 48 -13.83 -5.03 -6.04
N SER A 49 -13.08 -4.96 -4.94
CA SER A 49 -13.07 -3.78 -4.06
C SER A 49 -11.67 -3.28 -3.70
N ALA A 50 -11.54 -1.96 -3.49
CA ALA A 50 -10.30 -1.35 -3.03
C ALA A 50 -9.88 -1.83 -1.63
N HIS A 51 -10.86 -2.22 -0.79
CA HIS A 51 -10.63 -2.74 0.55
C HIS A 51 -9.99 -4.12 0.55
N GLU A 52 -10.48 -5.04 -0.28
CA GLU A 52 -9.87 -6.37 -0.46
C GLU A 52 -8.44 -6.26 -0.95
N ILE A 53 -8.23 -5.41 -1.98
CA ILE A 53 -6.90 -5.18 -2.54
C ILE A 53 -5.96 -4.57 -1.48
N ALA A 54 -6.39 -3.54 -0.75
CA ALA A 54 -5.56 -2.88 0.27
C ALA A 54 -5.20 -3.81 1.43
N ALA A 55 -6.08 -4.74 1.81
CA ALA A 55 -5.85 -5.67 2.91
C ALA A 55 -4.64 -6.59 2.69
N GLN A 56 -4.27 -6.87 1.43
CA GLN A 56 -3.14 -7.74 1.09
C GLN A 56 -1.80 -7.00 0.95
N PHE A 57 -1.81 -5.67 0.84
CA PHE A 57 -0.61 -4.92 0.47
C PHE A 57 0.47 -4.84 1.54
N ILE A 58 0.12 -4.86 2.82
CA ILE A 58 1.11 -4.66 3.89
C ILE A 58 2.16 -5.78 3.91
N GLU A 59 1.75 -7.02 3.62
CA GLU A 59 2.65 -8.16 3.54
C GLU A 59 3.56 -8.05 2.32
N THR A 60 2.98 -7.95 1.12
CA THR A 60 3.71 -7.81 -0.16
C THR A 60 4.68 -6.62 -0.16
N ALA A 61 4.26 -5.49 0.42
CA ALA A 61 5.09 -4.29 0.50
C ALA A 61 6.36 -4.51 1.34
N LYS A 62 6.25 -5.28 2.44
CA LYS A 62 7.38 -5.60 3.31
C LYS A 62 8.28 -6.67 2.72
N GLU A 63 7.71 -7.75 2.16
CA GLU A 63 8.47 -8.83 1.53
C GLU A 63 9.31 -8.37 0.32
N GLY A 64 8.82 -7.34 -0.37
CA GLY A 64 9.51 -6.71 -1.48
C GLY A 64 10.72 -5.87 -1.08
N VAL A 65 10.86 -5.52 0.19
CA VAL A 65 12.02 -4.79 0.73
C VAL A 65 13.02 -5.82 1.24
N LYS A 66 14.20 -5.84 0.63
CA LYS A 66 15.30 -6.74 0.99
C LYS A 66 16.58 -5.95 1.12
N VAL A 67 17.39 -6.26 2.12
CA VAL A 67 18.72 -5.67 2.28
C VAL A 67 19.82 -6.73 2.10
N LYS A 68 20.98 -6.30 1.62
CA LYS A 68 22.21 -7.10 1.55
C LYS A 68 23.37 -6.32 2.19
N PRO A 69 24.23 -6.97 2.99
CA PRO A 69 24.15 -8.38 3.38
C PRO A 69 22.99 -8.65 4.34
N GLU A 70 22.54 -9.90 4.43
CA GLU A 70 21.37 -10.32 5.21
C GLU A 70 21.48 -9.99 6.69
N GLU A 71 22.68 -9.79 7.23
CA GLU A 71 22.87 -9.40 8.63
C GLU A 71 22.31 -8.00 8.95
N LEU A 72 21.97 -7.19 7.94
CA LEU A 72 21.33 -5.89 8.10
C LEU A 72 19.80 -5.98 8.23
N GLU A 73 19.19 -7.15 7.97
CA GLU A 73 17.75 -7.34 8.16
C GLU A 73 17.39 -7.15 9.65
N PRO A 74 16.26 -6.50 9.97
CA PRO A 74 15.83 -6.34 11.35
C PRO A 74 15.63 -7.71 12.02
N GLN A 75 16.20 -7.91 13.21
CA GLN A 75 15.85 -9.08 14.02
C GLN A 75 14.38 -8.95 14.45
N ALA A 76 13.61 -10.03 14.29
CA ALA A 76 12.21 -10.05 14.73
C ALA A 76 12.13 -9.65 16.21
N ALA A 77 11.31 -8.64 16.51
CA ALA A 77 11.08 -8.13 17.86
C ALA A 77 10.26 -9.10 18.71
#